data_AF-A0A5C6SG79-F1
#
_entry.id   AF-A0A5C6SG79-F1
#
_cell.length_a   1.000
_cell.length_b   1.000
_cell.length_c   1.000
_cell.angle_alpha   90.00
_cell.angle_beta   90.00
_cell.angle_gamma   90.00
#
_symmetry.space_group_name_H-M   'P 1'
#
loop_
_entity.id
_entity.type
_entity.pdbx_description
1 polymer ?
#
loop_
_entity_poly.entity_id
_entity_poly.type
_entity_poly.pdbx_seq_one_letter_code
_entity_poly.pdbx_strand_id
1 'polypeptide(L)'
;MRFIHVPRIIFLVSPVPVVLATYKWSDCQQKVLQIQAGELTLGSINNETLNEFLYHGPVTGLDRNFPRDKYLAVTYDGCEAICGNPVATYDAPEALSLAANWIFPLAILLNLPYESLHERKISKTLVAVLNWLGSPQTALTATIFNFRQLRESHRRVQRRVNAAQTHLYSAAYFVMCCMNQYDGLVLVDNNGNPARMLKILVYGLFRPLSDDQSPDVDLTRQLLVTLAFQLRTFLVAFIFSVVLAFAELGDNNTPFSLAFGLLMTWLPLLVVFTIIDRNPVSSERVSELISRWLYNVEAVKTWTSEPGNDPNSIGWWQDNTKIPQALKIDVFIGQGRKIQFCGLPHALLEASTTVDFHTETNLSRCAKKAANRLKGWKPKAWYVVAVLSFLLVWCAIMSAFVVSFTAPTIGLGCRSLTYLLFGAFSSVSWVIQFSKRPPQWALWVSYISNTLAILTLLVVIVFQCSFPGPISHSTRPSIHDGTMPTAQALLQQKLTITPKTASLLMRAGYSDYRELKYATPNGIVEQFTSKFGIPKTSVSAYRRACRRLVFLGTQDDPEEQEKICADWTNKGLAARGIWRADFDDLTGEQIAELLTGTGK
;
A
#
# COMPACT_ATOMS: atom_id res chain seq x y z
N MET A 1 -9.93 -34.45 -4.52
CA MET A 1 -8.50 -34.43 -4.15
C MET A 1 -7.67 -34.81 -5.36
N ARG A 2 -7.04 -33.83 -6.00
CA ARG A 2 -5.93 -34.00 -6.94
C ARG A 2 -5.00 -32.83 -6.67
N PHE A 3 -3.86 -33.11 -6.06
CA PHE A 3 -2.83 -32.11 -5.76
C PHE A 3 -2.22 -31.66 -7.08
N ILE A 4 -2.54 -30.42 -7.47
CA ILE A 4 -1.94 -29.74 -8.61
C ILE A 4 -0.56 -29.27 -8.16
N HIS A 5 0.48 -29.76 -8.83
CA HIS A 5 1.84 -29.24 -8.71
C HIS A 5 1.86 -27.74 -9.04
N VAL A 6 2.00 -26.93 -7.99
CA VAL A 6 2.41 -25.54 -8.09
C VAL A 6 3.90 -25.55 -8.44
N PRO A 7 4.32 -25.02 -9.61
CA PRO A 7 5.75 -24.87 -9.86
C PRO A 7 6.29 -23.87 -8.85
N ARG A 8 7.25 -24.34 -8.05
CA ARG A 8 8.07 -23.53 -7.14
C ARG A 8 8.80 -22.47 -7.96
N ILE A 9 8.16 -21.33 -8.19
CA ILE A 9 8.86 -20.08 -8.51
C ILE A 9 9.38 -19.56 -7.18
N ILE A 10 10.49 -20.17 -6.75
CA ILE A 10 11.38 -19.57 -5.77
C ILE A 10 11.84 -18.26 -6.41
N PHE A 11 11.55 -17.14 -5.74
CA PHE A 11 12.25 -15.88 -5.94
C PHE A 11 13.74 -16.15 -5.73
N LEU A 12 14.45 -16.53 -6.80
CA LEU A 12 15.90 -16.46 -6.86
C LEU A 12 16.29 -15.00 -7.14
N VAL A 13 15.97 -14.11 -6.19
CA VAL A 13 16.99 -13.13 -5.83
C VAL A 13 17.88 -13.93 -4.91
N SER A 14 18.90 -14.59 -5.47
CA SER A 14 19.99 -15.10 -4.66
C SER A 14 20.52 -13.87 -3.90
N PRO A 15 20.40 -13.79 -2.56
CA PRO A 15 21.45 -13.11 -1.86
C PRO A 15 22.61 -14.07 -2.06
N VAL A 16 23.48 -13.81 -3.04
CA VAL A 16 24.83 -14.33 -2.88
C VAL A 16 25.23 -13.74 -1.54
N PRO A 17 25.43 -14.56 -0.49
CA PRO A 17 26.11 -14.05 0.67
C PRO A 17 27.51 -13.82 0.14
N VAL A 18 27.75 -12.63 -0.40
CA VAL A 18 29.11 -12.18 -0.56
C VAL A 18 29.53 -12.03 0.88
N VAL A 19 30.15 -13.08 1.42
CA VAL A 19 30.88 -13.06 2.68
C VAL A 19 32.10 -12.18 2.39
N LEU A 20 31.85 -10.89 2.18
CA LEU A 20 32.85 -9.85 2.31
C LEU A 20 33.07 -9.74 3.81
N ALA A 21 34.34 -9.70 4.22
CA ALA A 21 34.72 -9.45 5.59
C ALA A 21 33.89 -8.28 6.13
N THR A 22 33.03 -8.54 7.11
CA THR A 22 32.09 -7.57 7.66
C THR A 22 32.89 -6.50 8.39
N TYR A 23 33.07 -5.35 7.76
CA TYR A 23 33.71 -4.20 8.38
C TYR A 23 32.68 -3.37 9.14
N LYS A 24 32.86 -3.22 10.46
CA LYS A 24 31.94 -2.42 11.28
C LYS A 24 32.40 -0.97 11.28
N TRP A 25 31.46 -0.03 11.05
CA TRP A 25 31.75 1.40 11.09
C TRP A 25 32.38 1.85 12.42
N SER A 26 32.04 1.17 13.53
CA SER A 26 32.67 1.37 14.84
C SER A 26 34.18 1.25 14.80
N ASP A 27 34.72 0.33 13.99
CA ASP A 27 36.14 0.05 13.92
C ASP A 27 36.87 1.19 13.19
N CYS A 28 36.22 1.77 12.17
CA CYS A 28 36.69 2.98 11.48
C CYS A 28 36.69 4.18 12.42
N GLN A 29 35.57 4.40 13.11
CA GLN A 29 35.41 5.48 14.07
C GLN A 29 36.47 5.39 15.17
N GLN A 30 36.71 4.19 15.70
CA GLN A 30 37.71 3.98 16.74
C GLN A 30 39.14 4.26 16.24
N LYS A 31 39.50 3.83 15.01
CA LYS A 31 40.79 4.16 14.41
C LYS A 31 41.00 5.67 14.28
N VAL A 32 39.99 6.40 13.79
CA VAL A 32 40.06 7.86 13.64
C VAL A 32 40.26 8.53 15.01
N LEU A 33 39.52 8.10 16.03
CA LEU A 33 39.66 8.62 17.39
C LEU A 33 41.04 8.31 18.00
N GLN A 34 41.58 7.11 17.77
CA GLN A 34 42.91 6.72 18.25
C GLN A 34 44.04 7.51 17.56
N ILE A 35 43.92 7.79 16.26
CA ILE A 35 44.87 8.66 15.54
C ILE A 35 44.79 10.09 16.09
N GLN A 36 43.59 10.59 16.37
CA GLN A 36 43.40 11.92 16.96
C GLN A 36 44.00 12.01 18.38
N ALA A 37 43.89 10.95 19.17
CA ALA A 37 44.51 10.84 20.49
C ALA A 37 46.05 10.64 20.44
N GLY A 38 46.62 10.37 19.25
CA GLY A 38 48.05 10.09 19.08
C GLY A 38 48.46 8.67 19.45
N GLU A 39 47.50 7.78 19.70
CA GLU A 39 47.74 6.38 20.12
C GLU A 39 48.03 5.44 18.94
N LEU A 40 47.61 5.82 17.73
CA LEU A 40 47.73 5.00 16.52
C LEU A 40 48.32 5.82 15.37
N THR A 41 49.26 5.22 14.63
CA THR A 41 49.80 5.76 13.38
C THR A 41 49.61 4.74 12.26
N LEU A 42 49.09 5.18 11.11
CA LEU A 42 48.83 4.33 9.94
C LEU A 42 49.61 4.89 8.74
N GLY A 43 50.76 4.29 8.45
CA GLY A 43 51.64 4.77 7.38
C GLY A 43 52.12 6.20 7.66
N SER A 44 51.76 7.14 6.78
CA SER A 44 52.05 8.57 6.92
C SER A 44 51.00 9.34 7.74
N ILE A 45 49.92 8.69 8.18
CA ILE A 45 48.82 9.32 8.90
C ILE A 45 49.06 9.23 10.42
N ASN A 46 49.33 10.39 11.02
CA ASN A 46 49.49 10.64 12.44
C ASN A 46 48.58 11.81 12.89
N ASN A 47 48.63 12.20 14.18
CA ASN A 47 47.76 13.27 14.69
C ASN A 47 47.96 14.64 14.00
N GLU A 48 49.14 14.90 13.44
CA GLU A 48 49.50 16.18 12.80
C GLU A 48 48.94 16.26 11.39
N THR A 49 49.08 15.17 10.63
CA THR A 49 48.61 15.01 9.24
C THR A 49 47.10 14.72 9.15
N LEU A 50 46.45 14.26 10.22
CA LEU A 50 45.01 13.94 10.22
C LEU A 50 44.15 15.13 9.75
N ASN A 51 44.57 16.35 10.04
CA ASN A 51 43.82 17.56 9.73
C ASN A 51 43.63 17.81 8.22
N GLU A 52 44.50 17.25 7.38
CA GLU A 52 44.40 17.28 5.90
C GLU A 52 43.28 16.38 5.38
N PHE A 53 42.95 15.32 6.14
CA PHE A 53 41.91 14.35 5.81
C PHE A 53 40.55 14.71 6.43
N LEU A 54 40.46 15.82 7.18
CA LEU A 54 39.22 16.31 7.76
C LEU A 54 38.48 17.26 6.80
N TYR A 55 37.16 17.13 6.77
CA TYR A 55 36.29 17.98 5.98
C TYR A 55 35.92 19.27 6.74
N HIS A 56 36.46 20.39 6.27
CA HIS A 56 36.26 21.73 6.87
C HIS A 56 35.12 22.53 6.24
N GLY A 57 34.45 21.99 5.22
CA GLY A 57 33.32 22.64 4.56
C GLY A 57 32.01 22.54 5.35
N PRO A 58 30.96 23.26 4.94
CA PRO A 58 29.65 23.16 5.56
C PRO A 58 29.06 21.74 5.39
N VAL A 59 28.44 21.22 6.46
CA VAL A 59 27.74 19.93 6.47
C VAL A 59 26.24 20.19 6.41
N THR A 60 25.55 19.59 5.43
CA THR A 60 24.11 19.74 5.29
C THR A 60 23.39 19.19 6.51
N GLY A 61 22.40 19.91 7.05
CA GLY A 61 21.61 19.46 8.21
C GLY A 61 22.23 19.79 9.58
N LEU A 62 23.48 20.27 9.63
CA LEU A 62 24.05 20.90 10.83
C LEU A 62 24.01 22.43 10.71
N ASP A 63 23.80 23.12 11.84
CA ASP A 63 23.94 24.57 11.91
C ASP A 63 25.39 24.97 11.61
N ARG A 64 25.59 26.06 10.86
CA ARG A 64 26.93 26.61 10.55
C ARG A 64 27.67 27.05 11.81
N ASN A 65 26.94 27.42 12.85
CA ASN A 65 27.50 27.81 14.14
C ASN A 65 27.66 26.61 15.10
N PHE A 66 27.31 25.40 14.68
CA PHE A 66 27.47 24.22 15.51
C PHE A 66 28.97 23.97 15.73
N PRO A 67 29.42 23.83 16.99
CA PRO A 67 30.83 23.91 17.30
C PRO A 67 31.54 22.63 16.82
N ARG A 68 32.67 22.83 16.13
CA ARG A 68 33.43 21.79 15.39
C ARG A 68 34.08 20.75 16.29
N ASP A 69 34.31 21.07 17.54
CA ASP A 69 34.75 20.15 18.59
C ASP A 69 33.73 19.02 18.86
N LYS A 70 32.45 19.23 18.52
CA LYS A 70 31.38 18.26 18.79
C LYS A 70 31.07 17.30 17.65
N TYR A 71 31.66 17.49 16.47
CA TYR A 71 31.46 16.58 15.34
C TYR A 71 32.70 16.52 14.46
N LEU A 72 33.07 15.31 14.07
CA LEU A 72 34.17 15.05 13.17
C LEU A 72 33.60 14.61 11.82
N ALA A 73 34.05 15.25 10.74
CA ALA A 73 33.73 14.85 9.37
C ALA A 73 35.03 14.54 8.64
N VAL A 74 35.16 13.31 8.14
CA VAL A 74 36.35 12.85 7.39
C VAL A 74 36.03 12.93 5.90
N THR A 75 36.99 13.33 5.07
CA THR A 75 36.85 13.31 3.61
C THR A 75 36.78 11.88 3.08
N TYR A 76 36.33 11.69 1.84
CA TYR A 76 36.31 10.35 1.22
C TYR A 76 37.72 9.74 1.14
N ASP A 77 38.69 10.53 0.67
CA ASP A 77 40.09 10.11 0.57
C ASP A 77 40.69 9.77 1.94
N GLY A 78 40.30 10.52 2.99
CA GLY A 78 40.68 10.22 4.37
C GLY A 78 40.08 8.92 4.90
N CYS A 79 38.82 8.66 4.58
CA CYS A 79 38.15 7.41 4.95
C CYS A 79 38.80 6.20 4.26
N GLU A 80 39.09 6.30 2.95
CA GLU A 80 39.76 5.23 2.21
C GLU A 80 41.18 4.98 2.75
N ALA A 81 41.91 6.02 3.12
CA ALA A 81 43.26 5.88 3.63
C ALA A 81 43.31 5.31 5.07
N ILE A 82 42.37 5.67 5.95
CA ILE A 82 42.35 5.23 7.36
C ILE A 82 41.66 3.88 7.53
N CYS A 83 40.54 3.69 6.83
CA CYS A 83 39.62 2.57 7.02
C CYS A 83 39.68 1.55 5.88
N GLY A 84 40.36 1.88 4.79
CA GLY A 84 40.40 1.07 3.56
C GLY A 84 39.12 1.22 2.75
N ASN A 85 38.93 0.33 1.77
CA ASN A 85 37.72 0.27 0.96
C ASN A 85 36.80 -0.96 1.25
N PRO A 86 36.63 -1.43 2.50
CA PRO A 86 35.68 -2.50 2.80
C PRO A 86 34.24 -1.97 2.85
N VAL A 87 33.29 -2.75 2.36
CA VAL A 87 31.86 -2.41 2.39
C VAL A 87 31.28 -2.76 3.75
N ALA A 88 30.78 -1.77 4.48
CA ALA A 88 29.99 -2.00 5.68
C ALA A 88 28.62 -2.60 5.28
N THR A 89 28.34 -3.81 5.74
CA THR A 89 27.06 -4.50 5.54
C THR A 89 26.30 -4.58 6.86
N TYR A 90 24.97 -4.66 6.79
CA TYR A 90 24.16 -4.98 7.96
C TYR A 90 24.49 -6.37 8.51
N ASP A 91 24.45 -6.51 9.85
CA ASP A 91 24.42 -7.83 10.47
C ASP A 91 23.14 -8.56 10.05
N ALA A 92 23.19 -9.89 9.88
CA ALA A 92 22.08 -10.67 9.32
C ALA A 92 20.69 -10.41 9.98
N PRO A 93 20.57 -10.25 11.32
CA PRO A 93 19.29 -9.93 11.97
C PRO A 93 18.76 -8.53 11.62
N GLU A 94 19.65 -7.53 11.48
CA GLU A 94 19.28 -6.18 11.07
C GLU A 94 18.85 -6.15 9.61
N ALA A 95 19.58 -6.84 8.74
CA ALA A 95 19.21 -7.00 7.33
C ALA A 95 17.85 -7.67 7.19
N LEU A 96 17.55 -8.69 8.01
CA LEU A 96 16.26 -9.40 8.01
C LEU A 96 15.13 -8.54 8.58
N SER A 97 15.37 -7.79 9.66
CA SER A 97 14.40 -6.84 10.21
C SER A 97 14.10 -5.71 9.22
N LEU A 98 15.11 -5.22 8.52
CA LEU A 98 14.94 -4.27 7.44
C LEU A 98 14.13 -4.92 6.31
N ALA A 99 14.55 -6.10 5.82
CA ALA A 99 13.87 -6.91 4.79
C ALA A 99 12.36 -7.07 5.10
N ALA A 100 12.02 -7.37 6.36
CA ALA A 100 10.64 -7.53 6.81
C ALA A 100 9.80 -6.25 6.67
N ASN A 101 10.39 -5.06 6.86
CA ASN A 101 9.70 -3.78 6.62
C ASN A 101 9.36 -3.56 5.12
N TRP A 102 10.00 -4.28 4.20
CA TRP A 102 9.70 -4.26 2.75
C TRP A 102 8.69 -5.32 2.33
N ILE A 103 8.68 -6.45 3.03
CA ILE A 103 7.74 -7.55 2.78
C ILE A 103 6.30 -7.04 2.91
N PHE A 104 6.03 -6.10 3.82
CA PHE A 104 4.69 -5.52 3.98
C PHE A 104 4.17 -4.75 2.75
N PRO A 105 4.87 -3.70 2.24
CA PRO A 105 4.49 -3.06 0.98
C PRO A 105 4.42 -4.03 -0.21
N LEU A 106 5.32 -5.01 -0.29
CA LEU A 106 5.31 -6.02 -1.35
C LEU A 106 4.13 -7.01 -1.21
N ALA A 107 3.74 -7.37 0.02
CA ALA A 107 2.55 -8.18 0.30
C ALA A 107 1.27 -7.43 -0.05
N ILE A 108 1.24 -6.11 0.14
CA ILE A 108 0.15 -5.26 -0.34
C ILE A 108 0.04 -5.33 -1.88
N LEU A 109 1.15 -5.47 -2.62
CA LEU A 109 1.09 -5.72 -4.06
C LEU A 109 0.46 -7.07 -4.37
N LEU A 110 0.64 -8.11 -3.57
CA LEU A 110 0.00 -9.41 -3.81
C LEU A 110 -1.53 -9.33 -3.74
N ASN A 111 -2.07 -8.31 -3.07
CA ASN A 111 -3.50 -8.02 -3.00
C ASN A 111 -4.02 -7.21 -4.19
N LEU A 112 -3.14 -6.75 -5.08
CA LEU A 112 -3.59 -6.11 -6.31
C LEU A 112 -4.36 -7.11 -7.16
N PRO A 113 -5.40 -6.65 -7.86
CA PRO A 113 -6.31 -7.57 -8.48
C PRO A 113 -5.73 -8.03 -9.82
N TYR A 114 -4.97 -9.13 -9.77
CA TYR A 114 -4.28 -9.73 -10.91
C TYR A 114 -5.20 -10.51 -11.85
N GLU A 115 -4.76 -10.73 -13.10
CA GLU A 115 -5.49 -11.62 -14.02
C GLU A 115 -5.08 -13.07 -13.77
N SER A 116 -6.04 -13.92 -13.40
CA SER A 116 -5.78 -15.35 -13.11
C SER A 116 -6.15 -16.31 -14.26
N LEU A 117 -7.03 -15.90 -15.18
CA LEU A 117 -7.72 -16.78 -16.12
C LEU A 117 -7.31 -16.66 -17.60
N HIS A 118 -6.21 -15.96 -17.92
CA HIS A 118 -5.84 -15.67 -19.31
C HIS A 118 -4.61 -16.46 -19.80
N GLU A 119 -4.55 -16.78 -21.10
CA GLU A 119 -3.39 -17.45 -21.74
C GLU A 119 -2.10 -16.62 -21.61
N ARG A 120 -2.20 -15.29 -21.75
CA ARG A 120 -1.09 -14.33 -21.55
C ARG A 120 -1.14 -13.65 -20.18
N LYS A 121 -1.61 -14.35 -19.14
CA LYS A 121 -1.78 -13.82 -17.77
C LYS A 121 -0.54 -13.13 -17.21
N ILE A 122 0.65 -13.67 -17.48
CA ILE A 122 1.92 -13.13 -16.97
C ILE A 122 2.22 -11.78 -17.61
N SER A 123 2.10 -11.68 -18.94
CA SER A 123 2.39 -10.43 -19.66
C SER A 123 1.41 -9.31 -19.30
N LYS A 124 0.10 -9.58 -19.27
CA LYS A 124 -0.90 -8.58 -18.87
C LYS A 124 -0.75 -8.15 -17.42
N THR A 125 -0.42 -9.08 -16.53
CA THR A 125 -0.12 -8.78 -15.12
C THR A 125 1.14 -7.93 -14.98
N LEU A 126 2.21 -8.25 -15.71
CA LEU A 126 3.45 -7.48 -15.70
C LEU A 126 3.23 -6.05 -16.19
N VAL A 127 2.45 -5.85 -17.26
CA VAL A 127 2.08 -4.50 -17.76
C VAL A 127 1.24 -3.73 -16.73
N ALA A 128 0.34 -4.40 -16.02
CA ALA A 128 -0.43 -3.77 -14.94
C ALA A 128 0.48 -3.29 -13.80
N VAL A 129 1.36 -4.17 -13.30
CA VAL A 129 2.36 -3.83 -12.27
C VAL A 129 3.28 -2.71 -12.75
N LEU A 130 3.73 -2.78 -14.00
CA LEU A 130 4.55 -1.76 -14.63
C LEU A 130 3.90 -0.38 -14.55
N ASN A 131 2.60 -0.29 -14.85
CA ASN A 131 1.87 0.96 -14.80
C ASN A 131 1.53 1.40 -13.37
N TRP A 132 1.19 0.48 -12.48
CA TRP A 132 0.86 0.77 -11.08
C TRP A 132 2.06 1.28 -10.29
N LEU A 133 3.20 0.60 -10.39
CA LEU A 133 4.43 0.97 -9.68
C LEU A 133 5.24 2.03 -10.43
N GLY A 134 5.23 1.97 -11.76
CA GLY A 134 5.99 2.89 -12.59
C GLY A 134 5.35 4.27 -12.72
N SER A 135 4.02 4.39 -12.65
CA SER A 135 3.31 5.67 -12.61
C SER A 135 2.07 5.63 -11.70
N PRO A 136 2.27 5.58 -10.37
CA PRO A 136 1.17 5.49 -9.43
C PRO A 136 0.17 6.64 -9.52
N GLN A 137 0.61 7.85 -9.88
CA GLN A 137 -0.25 9.01 -10.09
C GLN A 137 -1.21 8.82 -11.26
N THR A 138 -0.79 8.12 -12.33
CA THR A 138 -1.65 7.80 -13.48
C THR A 138 -2.68 6.73 -13.09
N ALA A 139 -2.24 5.70 -12.36
CA ALA A 139 -3.12 4.66 -11.86
C ALA A 139 -4.16 5.19 -10.85
N LEU A 140 -3.75 6.05 -9.92
CA LEU A 140 -4.63 6.75 -8.99
C LEU A 140 -5.61 7.66 -9.74
N THR A 141 -5.17 8.36 -10.78
CA THR A 141 -6.06 9.21 -11.60
C THR A 141 -7.19 8.38 -12.20
N ALA A 142 -6.87 7.23 -12.80
CA ALA A 142 -7.85 6.34 -13.41
C ALA A 142 -8.84 5.78 -12.37
N THR A 143 -8.32 5.25 -11.26
CA THR A 143 -9.12 4.59 -10.22
C THR A 143 -10.00 5.56 -9.43
N ILE A 144 -9.45 6.70 -8.97
CA ILE A 144 -10.20 7.74 -8.26
C ILE A 144 -11.29 8.33 -9.16
N PHE A 145 -10.99 8.54 -10.45
CA PHE A 145 -11.99 9.04 -11.38
C PHE A 145 -13.12 8.01 -11.59
N ASN A 146 -12.80 6.73 -11.76
CA ASN A 146 -13.82 5.68 -11.85
C ASN A 146 -14.69 5.62 -10.59
N PHE A 147 -14.08 5.72 -9.40
CA PHE A 147 -14.82 5.78 -8.14
C PHE A 147 -15.75 7.00 -8.06
N ARG A 148 -15.28 8.18 -8.51
CA ARG A 148 -16.12 9.37 -8.59
C ARG A 148 -17.32 9.16 -9.51
N GLN A 149 -17.13 8.54 -10.66
CA GLN A 149 -18.21 8.25 -11.62
C GLN A 149 -19.24 7.28 -11.04
N LEU A 150 -18.79 6.30 -10.27
CA LEU A 150 -19.66 5.41 -9.50
C LEU A 150 -20.44 6.19 -8.44
N ARG A 151 -19.78 7.03 -7.65
CA ARG A 151 -20.46 7.84 -6.62
C ARG A 151 -21.51 8.77 -7.21
N GLU A 152 -21.20 9.41 -8.34
CA GLU A 152 -22.16 10.27 -9.03
C GLU A 152 -23.36 9.48 -9.58
N SER A 153 -23.10 8.31 -10.15
CA SER A 153 -24.16 7.39 -10.58
C SER A 153 -25.07 7.01 -9.41
N HIS A 154 -24.50 6.64 -8.27
CA HIS A 154 -25.25 6.28 -7.07
C HIS A 154 -26.08 7.45 -6.52
N ARG A 155 -25.49 8.65 -6.43
CA ARG A 155 -26.21 9.86 -6.01
C ARG A 155 -27.41 10.16 -6.91
N ARG A 156 -27.27 9.95 -8.22
CA ARG A 156 -28.37 10.17 -9.18
C ARG A 156 -29.48 9.16 -9.03
N VAL A 157 -29.17 7.91 -8.66
CA VAL A 157 -30.19 6.91 -8.30
C VAL A 157 -30.94 7.37 -7.05
N GLN A 158 -30.22 7.81 -6.00
CA GLN A 158 -30.82 8.25 -4.74
C GLN A 158 -31.71 9.49 -4.89
N ARG A 159 -31.41 10.39 -5.82
CA ARG A 159 -32.22 11.60 -6.09
C ARG A 159 -33.54 11.31 -6.81
N ARG A 160 -33.74 10.11 -7.37
CA ARG A 160 -35.00 9.77 -8.03
C ARG A 160 -36.00 9.24 -7.00
N VAL A 161 -37.21 9.82 -7.00
CA VAL A 161 -38.25 9.63 -5.98
C VAL A 161 -38.99 8.29 -6.16
N ASN A 162 -39.00 7.72 -7.36
CA ASN A 162 -39.73 6.48 -7.66
C ASN A 162 -39.00 5.23 -7.17
N ALA A 163 -39.33 4.79 -5.95
CA ALA A 163 -38.77 3.58 -5.32
C ALA A 163 -38.87 2.31 -6.21
N ALA A 164 -39.93 2.21 -7.02
CA ALA A 164 -40.19 1.06 -7.90
C ALA A 164 -39.11 0.89 -9.01
N GLN A 165 -38.51 1.98 -9.49
CA GLN A 165 -37.52 1.94 -10.58
C GLN A 165 -36.07 2.05 -10.08
N THR A 166 -35.85 2.32 -8.79
CA THR A 166 -34.51 2.52 -8.19
C THR A 166 -33.54 1.39 -8.51
N HIS A 167 -34.01 0.13 -8.46
CA HIS A 167 -33.17 -1.03 -8.76
C HIS A 167 -32.69 -1.04 -10.23
N LEU A 168 -33.53 -0.59 -11.16
CA LEU A 168 -33.24 -0.56 -12.60
C LEU A 168 -32.25 0.54 -12.95
N TYR A 169 -32.43 1.75 -12.42
CA TYR A 169 -31.44 2.82 -12.56
C TYR A 169 -30.09 2.42 -11.95
N SER A 170 -30.12 1.75 -10.80
CA SER A 170 -28.92 1.22 -10.17
C SER A 170 -28.21 0.19 -11.07
N ALA A 171 -28.96 -0.74 -11.68
CA ALA A 171 -28.41 -1.72 -12.61
C ALA A 171 -27.83 -1.06 -13.89
N ALA A 172 -28.58 -0.16 -14.54
CA ALA A 172 -28.15 0.54 -15.75
C ALA A 172 -26.85 1.31 -15.53
N TYR A 173 -26.79 2.15 -14.49
CA TYR A 173 -25.57 2.92 -14.22
C TYR A 173 -24.42 2.05 -13.72
N PHE A 174 -24.71 0.95 -13.02
CA PHE A 174 -23.68 0.02 -12.60
C PHE A 174 -23.01 -0.66 -13.79
N VAL A 175 -23.79 -1.19 -14.75
CA VAL A 175 -23.28 -1.80 -15.99
C VAL A 175 -22.49 -0.78 -16.81
N MET A 176 -23.02 0.42 -16.98
CA MET A 176 -22.33 1.54 -17.65
C MET A 176 -20.96 1.84 -17.01
N CYS A 177 -20.86 1.86 -15.68
CA CYS A 177 -19.58 2.07 -14.99
C CYS A 177 -18.61 0.91 -15.22
N CYS A 178 -19.07 -0.35 -15.27
CA CYS A 178 -18.22 -1.50 -15.62
C CYS A 178 -17.71 -1.42 -17.06
N MET A 179 -18.55 -1.00 -18.02
CA MET A 179 -18.16 -0.85 -19.41
C MET A 179 -17.08 0.23 -19.63
N ASN A 180 -17.02 1.25 -18.75
CA ASN A 180 -15.96 2.27 -18.80
C ASN A 180 -14.54 1.70 -18.63
N GLN A 181 -14.42 0.50 -18.05
CA GLN A 181 -13.15 -0.15 -17.79
C GLN A 181 -12.62 -0.91 -19.02
N TYR A 182 -13.31 -0.87 -20.15
CA TYR A 182 -12.91 -1.54 -21.39
C TYR A 182 -12.63 -0.55 -22.53
N ASP A 183 -11.65 -0.90 -23.35
CA ASP A 183 -11.29 -0.29 -24.63
C ASP A 183 -11.78 -1.19 -25.78
N GLY A 184 -11.65 -0.72 -27.01
CA GLY A 184 -12.24 -1.37 -28.18
C GLY A 184 -13.72 -1.02 -28.38
N LEU A 185 -14.27 -0.16 -27.51
CA LEU A 185 -15.58 0.41 -27.68
C LEU A 185 -15.57 1.38 -28.88
N VAL A 186 -15.99 0.90 -30.05
CA VAL A 186 -16.25 1.75 -31.22
C VAL A 186 -17.56 2.49 -30.95
N LEU A 187 -17.46 3.62 -30.27
CA LEU A 187 -18.62 4.42 -29.83
C LEU A 187 -18.96 5.55 -30.78
N VAL A 188 -17.99 5.98 -31.59
CA VAL A 188 -18.10 7.08 -32.53
C VAL A 188 -17.47 6.66 -33.84
N ASP A 189 -18.22 6.82 -34.93
CA ASP A 189 -17.73 6.54 -36.28
C ASP A 189 -16.78 7.65 -36.75
N ASN A 190 -16.01 7.41 -37.83
CA ASN A 190 -15.10 8.41 -38.40
C ASN A 190 -15.80 9.74 -38.76
N ASN A 191 -17.10 9.69 -39.06
CA ASN A 191 -17.91 10.86 -39.40
C ASN A 191 -18.46 11.59 -38.16
N GLY A 192 -18.12 11.16 -36.94
CA GLY A 192 -18.58 11.76 -35.68
C GLY A 192 -19.98 11.34 -35.23
N ASN A 193 -20.63 10.45 -35.96
CA ASN A 193 -21.94 9.90 -35.60
C ASN A 193 -21.80 8.82 -34.51
N PRO A 194 -22.86 8.59 -33.70
CA PRO A 194 -22.86 7.48 -32.76
C PRO A 194 -22.73 6.17 -33.53
N ALA A 195 -21.68 5.42 -33.22
CA ALA A 195 -21.43 4.12 -33.82
C ALA A 195 -22.55 3.13 -33.44
N ARG A 196 -22.67 2.05 -34.23
CA ARG A 196 -23.67 0.98 -34.03
C ARG A 196 -23.73 0.51 -32.57
N MET A 197 -22.58 0.25 -31.99
CA MET A 197 -22.46 -0.24 -30.62
C MET A 197 -22.98 0.77 -29.57
N LEU A 198 -22.73 2.08 -29.74
CA LEU A 198 -23.24 3.10 -28.82
C LEU A 198 -24.77 3.21 -28.89
N LYS A 199 -25.37 3.06 -30.08
CA LYS A 199 -26.84 3.07 -30.23
C LYS A 199 -27.48 1.89 -29.52
N ILE A 200 -26.92 0.68 -29.70
CA ILE A 200 -27.40 -0.55 -29.06
C ILE A 200 -27.21 -0.46 -27.54
N LEU A 201 -26.06 0.05 -27.09
CA LEU A 201 -25.78 0.26 -25.68
C LEU A 201 -26.79 1.21 -25.02
N VAL A 202 -27.07 2.37 -25.65
CA VAL A 202 -28.04 3.33 -25.12
C VAL A 202 -29.44 2.72 -25.10
N TYR A 203 -29.82 1.96 -26.13
CA TYR A 203 -31.09 1.25 -26.16
C TYR A 203 -31.18 0.23 -25.00
N GLY A 204 -30.21 -0.67 -24.85
CA GLY A 204 -30.22 -1.68 -23.78
C GLY A 204 -30.12 -1.14 -22.36
N LEU A 205 -29.44 0.00 -22.15
CA LEU A 205 -29.32 0.62 -20.83
C LEU A 205 -30.56 1.42 -20.41
N PHE A 206 -31.17 2.16 -21.35
CA PHE A 206 -32.18 3.15 -21.02
C PHE A 206 -33.60 2.79 -21.46
N ARG A 207 -33.80 1.92 -22.46
CA ARG A 207 -35.13 1.39 -22.82
C ARG A 207 -35.84 0.69 -21.63
N PRO A 208 -35.15 -0.11 -20.77
CA PRO A 208 -35.77 -0.71 -19.58
C PRO A 208 -36.34 0.27 -18.55
N LEU A 209 -35.96 1.54 -18.65
CA LEU A 209 -36.35 2.61 -17.73
C LEU A 209 -37.62 3.34 -18.19
N SER A 210 -38.17 2.95 -19.34
CA SER A 210 -39.47 3.42 -19.81
C SER A 210 -40.58 2.80 -18.95
N ASP A 211 -41.65 3.56 -18.70
CA ASP A 211 -42.90 3.06 -18.08
C ASP A 211 -43.83 2.35 -19.08
N ASP A 212 -43.37 2.16 -20.32
CA ASP A 212 -44.08 1.46 -21.37
C ASP A 212 -44.14 -0.06 -21.09
N GLN A 213 -45.32 -0.68 -21.24
CA GLN A 213 -45.54 -2.12 -21.01
C GLN A 213 -45.26 -2.97 -22.26
N SER A 214 -44.42 -2.45 -23.15
CA SER A 214 -44.07 -3.14 -24.37
C SER A 214 -43.16 -4.35 -24.10
N PRO A 215 -43.32 -5.46 -24.84
CA PRO A 215 -42.56 -6.70 -24.62
C PRO A 215 -41.05 -6.53 -24.75
N ASP A 216 -40.58 -5.55 -25.53
CA ASP A 216 -39.16 -5.21 -25.63
C ASP A 216 -38.60 -4.57 -24.34
N VAL A 217 -39.41 -3.77 -23.63
CA VAL A 217 -39.03 -3.16 -22.35
C VAL A 217 -38.85 -4.23 -21.27
N ASP A 218 -39.77 -5.19 -21.17
CA ASP A 218 -39.67 -6.27 -20.19
C ASP A 218 -38.46 -7.17 -20.45
N LEU A 219 -38.20 -7.48 -21.72
CA LEU A 219 -37.10 -8.34 -22.12
C LEU A 219 -35.74 -7.67 -21.91
N THR A 220 -35.60 -6.39 -22.28
CA THR A 220 -34.38 -5.61 -22.00
C THR A 220 -34.17 -5.40 -20.50
N ARG A 221 -35.24 -5.27 -19.72
CA ARG A 221 -35.20 -5.20 -18.24
C ARG A 221 -34.65 -6.48 -17.63
N GLN A 222 -35.13 -7.65 -18.05
CA GLN A 222 -34.63 -8.95 -17.58
C GLN A 222 -33.13 -9.13 -17.89
N LEU A 223 -32.73 -8.80 -19.13
CA LEU A 223 -31.33 -8.87 -19.54
C LEU A 223 -30.42 -7.96 -18.69
N LEU A 224 -30.86 -6.71 -18.43
CA LEU A 224 -30.11 -5.75 -17.63
C LEU A 224 -29.94 -6.21 -16.17
N VAL A 225 -31.02 -6.70 -15.54
CA VAL A 225 -31.00 -7.17 -14.14
C VAL A 225 -30.09 -8.39 -14.01
N THR A 226 -30.16 -9.32 -14.96
CA THR A 226 -29.33 -10.53 -14.98
C THR A 226 -27.85 -10.17 -15.06
N LEU A 227 -27.48 -9.28 -15.98
CA LEU A 227 -26.10 -8.82 -16.10
C LEU A 227 -25.61 -8.11 -14.82
N ALA A 228 -26.43 -7.24 -14.24
CA ALA A 228 -26.07 -6.52 -13.02
C ALA A 228 -25.88 -7.47 -11.81
N PHE A 229 -26.72 -8.51 -11.68
CA PHE A 229 -26.62 -9.50 -10.61
C PHE A 229 -25.32 -10.30 -10.70
N GLN A 230 -24.96 -10.78 -11.89
CA GLN A 230 -23.72 -11.54 -12.13
C GLN A 230 -22.47 -10.72 -11.78
N LEU A 231 -22.47 -9.43 -12.08
CA LEU A 231 -21.35 -8.54 -11.79
C LEU A 231 -21.27 -8.14 -10.29
N ARG A 232 -22.40 -8.11 -9.57
CA ARG A 232 -22.43 -7.77 -8.12
C ARG A 232 -21.98 -8.93 -7.23
N THR A 233 -22.45 -10.15 -7.51
CA THR A 233 -22.05 -11.37 -6.76
C THR A 233 -20.54 -11.58 -6.84
N PHE A 234 -19.97 -11.30 -8.01
CA PHE A 234 -18.54 -11.31 -8.26
C PHE A 234 -17.75 -10.34 -7.32
N LEU A 235 -18.27 -9.13 -7.10
CA LEU A 235 -17.65 -8.11 -6.23
C LEU A 235 -17.71 -8.49 -4.74
N VAL A 236 -18.78 -9.13 -4.29
CA VAL A 236 -18.93 -9.61 -2.91
C VAL A 236 -17.88 -10.69 -2.61
N ALA A 237 -17.69 -11.65 -3.50
CA ALA A 237 -16.68 -12.70 -3.35
C ALA A 237 -15.26 -12.12 -3.21
N PHE A 238 -14.94 -11.09 -4.00
CA PHE A 238 -13.64 -10.42 -3.94
C PHE A 238 -13.39 -9.70 -2.61
N ILE A 239 -14.40 -9.00 -2.06
CA ILE A 239 -14.29 -8.31 -0.76
C ILE A 239 -13.98 -9.31 0.37
N PHE A 240 -14.63 -10.48 0.38
CA PHE A 240 -14.35 -11.51 1.39
C PHE A 240 -12.93 -12.06 1.27
N SER A 241 -12.41 -12.29 0.06
CA SER A 241 -11.03 -12.73 -0.15
C SER A 241 -10.01 -11.71 0.37
N VAL A 242 -10.30 -10.41 0.22
CA VAL A 242 -9.46 -9.32 0.73
C VAL A 242 -9.49 -9.26 2.26
N VAL A 243 -10.67 -9.28 2.89
CA VAL A 243 -10.80 -9.21 4.36
C VAL A 243 -10.07 -10.37 5.04
N LEU A 244 -10.13 -11.57 4.46
CA LEU A 244 -9.42 -12.75 4.96
C LEU A 244 -7.89 -12.63 4.84
N ALA A 245 -7.38 -11.92 3.83
CA ALA A 245 -5.94 -11.73 3.61
C ALA A 245 -5.30 -10.70 4.56
N PHE A 246 -6.10 -9.80 5.16
CA PHE A 246 -5.64 -8.75 6.07
C PHE A 246 -5.89 -9.04 7.56
N ALA A 247 -6.42 -10.22 7.90
CA ALA A 247 -6.74 -10.61 9.27
C ALA A 247 -5.50 -10.92 10.15
N GLU A 248 -4.32 -11.01 9.55
CA GLU A 248 -3.05 -11.16 10.25
C GLU A 248 -2.14 -10.01 9.82
N LEU A 249 -1.62 -9.24 10.77
CA LEU A 249 -0.23 -8.75 10.83
C LEU A 249 -0.08 -7.58 11.83
N GLY A 250 1.02 -7.59 12.57
CA GLY A 250 1.42 -6.56 13.53
C GLY A 250 2.92 -6.28 13.55
N ASP A 251 3.24 -5.02 13.91
CA ASP A 251 4.44 -4.35 14.49
C ASP A 251 5.88 -4.72 14.06
N ASN A 252 6.90 -3.85 14.14
CA ASN A 252 7.14 -2.40 13.89
C ASN A 252 8.65 -2.18 14.08
N ASN A 253 9.34 -1.43 13.22
CA ASN A 253 10.55 -0.67 13.61
C ASN A 253 10.95 0.43 12.59
N THR A 254 11.29 1.60 13.13
CA THR A 254 11.39 2.95 12.54
C THR A 254 12.74 3.55 12.92
N PRO A 255 13.55 4.16 12.01
CA PRO A 255 13.19 5.41 11.31
C PRO A 255 13.73 5.55 9.86
N PHE A 256 14.62 4.68 9.36
CA PHE A 256 14.95 4.62 7.93
C PHE A 256 13.79 4.02 7.11
N SER A 257 13.11 3.06 7.73
CA SER A 257 11.77 2.60 7.37
C SER A 257 10.75 3.74 7.26
N LEU A 258 10.98 4.89 7.91
CA LEU A 258 10.09 6.05 7.81
C LEU A 258 10.22 6.73 6.45
N ALA A 259 11.43 6.97 5.94
CA ALA A 259 11.62 7.64 4.64
C ALA A 259 11.03 6.80 3.50
N PHE A 260 11.27 5.48 3.52
CA PHE A 260 10.65 4.59 2.55
C PHE A 260 9.15 4.37 2.79
N GLY A 261 8.73 4.26 4.05
CA GLY A 261 7.32 4.19 4.40
C GLY A 261 6.56 5.41 3.90
N LEU A 262 7.14 6.61 4.06
CA LEU A 262 6.65 7.87 3.50
C LEU A 262 6.59 7.81 1.97
N LEU A 263 7.65 7.33 1.30
CA LEU A 263 7.65 7.13 -0.15
C LEU A 263 6.50 6.22 -0.59
N MET A 264 6.21 5.14 0.13
CA MET A 264 5.21 4.13 -0.24
C MET A 264 3.80 4.42 0.25
N THR A 265 3.54 5.56 0.91
CA THR A 265 2.19 5.91 1.41
C THR A 265 1.11 5.96 0.33
N TRP A 266 1.48 6.19 -0.94
CA TRP A 266 0.55 6.13 -2.06
C TRP A 266 0.09 4.70 -2.38
N LEU A 267 0.85 3.67 -2.00
CA LEU A 267 0.57 2.30 -2.39
C LEU A 267 -0.70 1.74 -1.73
N PRO A 268 -0.90 1.84 -0.40
CA PRO A 268 -2.16 1.46 0.23
C PRO A 268 -3.37 2.18 -0.36
N LEU A 269 -3.23 3.48 -0.69
CA LEU A 269 -4.28 4.25 -1.34
C LEU A 269 -4.62 3.66 -2.71
N LEU A 270 -3.60 3.34 -3.52
CA LEU A 270 -3.79 2.70 -4.82
C LEU A 270 -4.45 1.34 -4.68
N VAL A 271 -4.07 0.52 -3.70
CA VAL A 271 -4.69 -0.78 -3.45
C VAL A 271 -6.16 -0.64 -3.08
N VAL A 272 -6.50 0.27 -2.15
CA VAL A 272 -7.90 0.54 -1.80
C VAL A 272 -8.70 1.01 -3.02
N PHE A 273 -8.16 1.96 -3.79
CA PHE A 273 -8.86 2.48 -4.97
C PHE A 273 -8.94 1.47 -6.11
N THR A 274 -7.98 0.58 -6.30
CA THR A 274 -8.04 -0.50 -7.30
C THR A 274 -9.02 -1.61 -6.88
N ILE A 275 -9.08 -1.95 -5.59
CA ILE A 275 -10.08 -2.86 -5.03
C ILE A 275 -11.49 -2.31 -5.26
N ILE A 276 -11.68 -1.02 -4.97
CA ILE A 276 -12.97 -0.33 -5.19
C ILE A 276 -13.24 -0.12 -6.69
N ASP A 277 -12.21 0.16 -7.49
CA ASP A 277 -12.26 0.21 -8.96
C ASP A 277 -12.31 -1.21 -9.54
N ARG A 278 -13.37 -1.92 -9.14
CA ARG A 278 -13.91 -3.19 -9.65
C ARG A 278 -12.98 -3.89 -10.63
N ASN A 279 -12.18 -4.85 -10.15
CA ASN A 279 -11.59 -5.80 -11.09
C ASN A 279 -12.55 -6.97 -11.28
N PRO A 280 -12.96 -7.29 -12.51
CA PRO A 280 -13.41 -8.65 -12.78
C PRO A 280 -12.21 -9.60 -12.66
N VAL A 281 -12.28 -10.66 -11.84
CA VAL A 281 -11.21 -11.70 -11.78
C VAL A 281 -10.95 -12.33 -13.16
N SER A 282 -11.94 -12.25 -14.05
CA SER A 282 -11.75 -12.48 -15.49
C SER A 282 -12.33 -11.33 -16.31
N SER A 283 -11.44 -10.44 -16.75
CA SER A 283 -11.75 -9.35 -17.69
C SER A 283 -12.30 -9.88 -19.01
N GLU A 284 -11.80 -11.02 -19.50
CA GLU A 284 -12.27 -11.65 -20.74
C GLU A 284 -13.68 -12.21 -20.61
N ARG A 285 -13.97 -12.91 -19.51
CA ARG A 285 -15.33 -13.41 -19.28
C ARG A 285 -16.32 -12.27 -19.17
N VAL A 286 -15.96 -11.17 -18.52
CA VAL A 286 -16.86 -10.01 -18.43
C VAL A 286 -16.99 -9.29 -19.77
N SER A 287 -15.90 -9.15 -20.53
CA SER A 287 -15.94 -8.63 -21.90
C SER A 287 -16.88 -9.47 -22.79
N GLU A 288 -16.77 -10.78 -22.70
CA GLU A 288 -17.60 -11.74 -23.43
C GLU A 288 -19.06 -11.65 -22.99
N LEU A 289 -19.35 -11.64 -21.69
CA LEU A 289 -20.70 -11.47 -21.15
C LEU A 289 -21.36 -10.17 -21.62
N ILE A 290 -20.62 -9.06 -21.61
CA ILE A 290 -21.13 -7.78 -22.10
C ILE A 290 -21.35 -7.84 -23.62
N SER A 291 -20.45 -8.48 -24.37
CA SER A 291 -20.59 -8.62 -25.83
C SER A 291 -21.80 -9.50 -26.20
N ARG A 292 -22.03 -10.60 -25.47
CA ARG A 292 -23.23 -11.45 -25.59
C ARG A 292 -24.50 -10.68 -25.23
N TRP A 293 -24.46 -9.88 -24.16
CA TRP A 293 -25.58 -9.00 -23.79
C TRP A 293 -25.89 -7.98 -24.88
N LEU A 294 -24.88 -7.32 -25.46
CA LEU A 294 -25.06 -6.38 -26.58
C LEU A 294 -25.68 -7.06 -27.81
N TYR A 295 -25.27 -8.28 -28.12
CA TYR A 295 -25.87 -9.07 -29.21
C TYR A 295 -27.37 -9.33 -28.95
N ASN A 296 -27.72 -9.77 -27.75
CA ASN A 296 -29.11 -10.02 -27.37
C ASN A 296 -29.95 -8.75 -27.41
N VAL A 297 -29.42 -7.62 -26.93
CA VAL A 297 -30.09 -6.32 -27.00
C VAL A 297 -30.32 -5.89 -28.46
N GLU A 298 -29.35 -6.15 -29.35
CA GLU A 298 -29.50 -5.88 -30.77
C GLU A 298 -30.61 -6.75 -31.39
N ALA A 299 -30.64 -8.04 -31.07
CA ALA A 299 -31.67 -8.96 -31.57
C ALA A 299 -33.09 -8.52 -31.16
N VAL A 300 -33.26 -8.06 -29.91
CA VAL A 300 -34.53 -7.47 -29.45
C VAL A 300 -34.86 -6.20 -30.21
N LYS A 301 -33.86 -5.31 -30.40
CA LYS A 301 -34.06 -4.06 -31.12
C LYS A 301 -34.49 -4.28 -32.58
N THR A 302 -33.83 -5.20 -33.28
CA THR A 302 -34.17 -5.53 -34.67
C THR A 302 -35.55 -6.15 -34.77
N TRP A 303 -35.90 -7.04 -33.84
CA TRP A 303 -37.24 -7.64 -33.75
C TRP A 303 -38.33 -6.57 -33.57
N THR A 304 -38.15 -5.59 -32.68
CA THR A 304 -39.12 -4.50 -32.49
C THR A 304 -39.27 -3.61 -33.73
N SER A 305 -38.27 -3.57 -34.60
CA SER A 305 -38.30 -2.78 -35.84
C SER A 305 -39.06 -3.49 -36.98
N GLU A 306 -39.35 -4.79 -36.83
CA GLU A 306 -40.06 -5.62 -37.80
C GLU A 306 -41.48 -5.94 -37.28
N PRO A 307 -42.54 -5.29 -37.80
CA PRO A 307 -43.88 -5.47 -37.27
C PRO A 307 -44.43 -6.88 -37.54
N GLY A 308 -44.97 -7.54 -36.50
CA GLY A 308 -45.73 -8.80 -36.61
C GLY A 308 -44.99 -10.08 -36.22
N ASN A 309 -43.72 -10.01 -35.78
CA ASN A 309 -42.95 -11.19 -35.39
C ASN A 309 -43.30 -11.70 -33.98
N ASP A 310 -43.51 -13.01 -33.84
CA ASP A 310 -43.62 -13.71 -32.56
C ASP A 310 -42.33 -13.52 -31.73
N PRO A 311 -42.38 -13.15 -30.43
CA PRO A 311 -41.21 -13.12 -29.54
C PRO A 311 -40.33 -14.38 -29.58
N ASN A 312 -40.87 -15.55 -29.96
CA ASN A 312 -40.09 -16.77 -30.14
C ASN A 312 -39.15 -16.76 -31.35
N SER A 313 -39.36 -15.84 -32.30
CA SER A 313 -38.51 -15.68 -33.49
C SER A 313 -37.22 -14.90 -33.23
N ILE A 314 -37.02 -14.37 -32.01
CA ILE A 314 -35.82 -13.62 -31.65
C ILE A 314 -34.60 -14.55 -31.75
N GLY A 315 -33.65 -14.18 -32.60
CA GLY A 315 -32.37 -14.88 -32.78
C GLY A 315 -31.44 -14.69 -31.59
N TRP A 316 -31.78 -15.30 -30.44
CA TRP A 316 -30.98 -15.26 -29.22
C TRP A 316 -29.57 -15.76 -29.43
N TRP A 317 -28.63 -15.23 -28.65
CA TRP A 317 -27.27 -15.75 -28.61
C TRP A 317 -27.28 -17.23 -28.18
N GLN A 318 -26.53 -18.06 -28.90
CA GLN A 318 -26.29 -19.47 -28.62
C GLN A 318 -24.77 -19.71 -28.54
N ASP A 319 -24.32 -20.79 -27.89
CA ASP A 319 -22.90 -21.06 -27.65
C ASP A 319 -22.04 -21.12 -28.94
N ASN A 320 -22.65 -21.44 -30.09
CA ASN A 320 -21.98 -21.50 -31.39
C ASN A 320 -22.05 -20.19 -32.21
N THR A 321 -22.74 -19.17 -31.71
CA THR A 321 -22.95 -17.91 -32.43
C THR A 321 -21.71 -17.02 -32.36
N LYS A 322 -21.12 -16.73 -33.51
CA LYS A 322 -19.98 -15.79 -33.60
C LYS A 322 -20.44 -14.36 -33.31
N ILE A 323 -19.85 -13.74 -32.29
CA ILE A 323 -20.12 -12.34 -31.94
C ILE A 323 -19.59 -11.43 -33.06
N PRO A 324 -20.41 -10.53 -33.64
CA PRO A 324 -19.95 -9.58 -34.64
C PRO A 324 -18.83 -8.70 -34.10
N GLN A 325 -17.80 -8.44 -34.93
CA GLN A 325 -16.65 -7.63 -34.51
C GLN A 325 -17.04 -6.21 -34.07
N ALA A 326 -18.13 -5.66 -34.62
CA ALA A 326 -18.67 -4.36 -34.24
C ALA A 326 -19.24 -4.29 -32.81
N LEU A 327 -19.54 -5.44 -32.18
CA LEU A 327 -20.04 -5.55 -30.80
C LEU A 327 -19.02 -6.17 -29.86
N LYS A 328 -17.87 -6.59 -30.38
CA LYS A 328 -16.84 -7.25 -29.60
C LYS A 328 -16.09 -6.21 -28.76
N ILE A 329 -16.09 -6.41 -27.45
CA ILE A 329 -15.29 -5.64 -26.52
C ILE A 329 -13.90 -6.29 -26.42
N ASP A 330 -12.85 -5.46 -26.45
CA ASP A 330 -11.51 -5.93 -26.75
C ASP A 330 -10.64 -6.03 -25.49
N VAL A 331 -10.12 -4.90 -25.01
CA VAL A 331 -9.07 -4.87 -23.99
C VAL A 331 -9.55 -4.18 -22.72
N PHE A 332 -9.31 -4.79 -21.57
CA PHE A 332 -9.54 -4.15 -20.29
C PHE A 332 -8.48 -3.08 -20.00
N ILE A 333 -8.93 -1.86 -19.78
CA ILE A 333 -8.10 -0.67 -19.49
C ILE A 333 -8.32 -0.10 -18.08
N GLY A 334 -9.27 -0.68 -17.33
CA GLY A 334 -9.58 -0.29 -15.95
C GLY A 334 -8.34 -0.29 -15.06
N GLN A 335 -8.44 0.40 -13.92
CA GLN A 335 -7.39 0.43 -12.91
C GLN A 335 -6.05 1.02 -13.37
N GLY A 336 -6.02 1.75 -14.48
CA GLY A 336 -4.77 2.31 -15.03
C GLY A 336 -3.88 1.28 -15.71
N ARG A 337 -4.41 0.11 -16.09
CA ARG A 337 -3.67 -0.94 -16.83
C ARG A 337 -3.23 -0.50 -18.22
N LYS A 338 -3.89 0.50 -18.80
CA LYS A 338 -3.49 1.16 -20.05
C LYS A 338 -3.79 2.66 -19.93
N ILE A 339 -2.90 3.49 -20.46
CA ILE A 339 -3.02 4.96 -20.39
C ILE A 339 -4.00 5.44 -21.45
N GLN A 340 -5.29 5.32 -21.15
CA GLN A 340 -6.37 5.71 -22.04
C GLN A 340 -7.59 6.19 -21.26
N PHE A 341 -8.40 7.03 -21.90
CA PHE A 341 -9.63 7.56 -21.31
C PHE A 341 -10.85 7.17 -22.15
N CYS A 342 -11.74 6.33 -21.59
CA CYS A 342 -13.02 5.96 -22.22
C CYS A 342 -14.08 7.06 -22.08
N GLY A 343 -14.37 7.50 -20.85
CA GLY A 343 -15.26 8.63 -20.58
C GLY A 343 -16.76 8.36 -20.80
N LEU A 344 -17.13 7.10 -21.07
CA LEU A 344 -18.49 6.67 -21.38
C LEU A 344 -19.52 7.05 -20.30
N PRO A 345 -19.31 6.80 -19.00
CA PRO A 345 -20.29 7.14 -17.97
C PRO A 345 -20.53 8.65 -17.89
N HIS A 346 -19.49 9.47 -18.09
CA HIS A 346 -19.65 10.91 -18.04
C HIS A 346 -20.53 11.40 -19.21
N ALA A 347 -20.22 10.93 -20.41
CA ALA A 347 -20.96 11.29 -21.62
C ALA A 347 -22.44 10.84 -21.54
N LEU A 348 -22.69 9.61 -21.09
CA LEU A 348 -24.04 9.07 -20.98
C LEU A 348 -24.83 9.70 -19.85
N LEU A 349 -24.27 9.85 -18.65
CA LEU A 349 -24.95 10.51 -17.53
C LEU A 349 -25.39 11.94 -17.90
N GLU A 350 -24.56 12.66 -18.63
CA GLU A 350 -24.87 14.04 -18.98
C GLU A 350 -25.72 14.16 -20.26
N ALA A 351 -25.76 13.14 -21.11
CA ALA A 351 -26.74 13.05 -22.20
C ALA A 351 -28.14 12.67 -21.68
N SER A 352 -28.19 11.78 -20.67
CA SER A 352 -29.40 11.19 -20.10
C SER A 352 -30.22 12.16 -19.23
N THR A 353 -29.69 13.33 -18.88
CA THR A 353 -30.39 14.34 -18.05
C THR A 353 -31.40 15.16 -18.85
N THR A 354 -31.30 15.17 -20.17
CA THR A 354 -32.07 16.07 -21.06
C THR A 354 -32.98 15.32 -22.02
N VAL A 355 -33.17 14.02 -21.78
CA VAL A 355 -33.83 13.11 -22.70
C VAL A 355 -34.75 12.19 -21.91
N ASP A 356 -35.97 12.06 -22.41
CA ASP A 356 -36.97 11.13 -21.91
C ASP A 356 -36.90 9.81 -22.71
N PHE A 357 -36.93 8.65 -22.04
CA PHE A 357 -36.57 7.36 -22.66
C PHE A 357 -37.74 6.62 -23.31
N HIS A 358 -38.91 7.25 -23.44
CA HIS A 358 -40.11 6.61 -24.01
C HIS A 358 -40.02 6.33 -25.52
N THR A 359 -39.23 7.08 -26.29
CA THR A 359 -39.18 6.93 -27.76
C THR A 359 -37.80 6.59 -28.30
N GLU A 360 -37.74 5.84 -29.40
CA GLU A 360 -36.47 5.53 -30.08
C GLU A 360 -35.77 6.78 -30.62
N THR A 361 -36.55 7.79 -31.04
CA THR A 361 -36.02 9.10 -31.47
C THR A 361 -35.29 9.82 -30.34
N ASN A 362 -35.76 9.68 -29.10
CA ASN A 362 -35.09 10.21 -27.93
C ASN A 362 -33.84 9.40 -27.57
N LEU A 363 -33.89 8.06 -27.62
CA LEU A 363 -32.73 7.20 -27.39
C LEU A 363 -31.60 7.48 -28.40
N SER A 364 -31.92 7.61 -29.68
CA SER A 364 -30.94 7.99 -30.72
C SER A 364 -30.39 9.41 -30.51
N ARG A 365 -31.22 10.36 -30.04
CA ARG A 365 -30.77 11.70 -29.63
C ARG A 365 -29.81 11.65 -28.44
N CYS A 366 -30.06 10.78 -27.45
CA CYS A 366 -29.16 10.54 -26.33
C CYS A 366 -27.81 9.99 -26.82
N ALA A 367 -27.83 8.99 -27.70
CA ALA A 367 -26.62 8.43 -28.31
C ALA A 367 -25.82 9.49 -29.07
N LYS A 368 -26.47 10.36 -29.85
CA LYS A 368 -25.81 11.46 -30.58
C LYS A 368 -25.18 12.48 -29.63
N LYS A 369 -25.88 12.89 -28.57
CA LYS A 369 -25.32 13.78 -27.53
C LYS A 369 -24.11 13.15 -26.83
N ALA A 370 -24.21 11.86 -26.49
CA ALA A 370 -23.10 11.12 -25.88
C ALA A 370 -21.89 11.01 -26.82
N ALA A 371 -22.09 10.73 -28.11
CA ALA A 371 -21.03 10.68 -29.11
C ALA A 371 -20.28 12.02 -29.23
N ASN A 372 -21.02 13.13 -29.29
CA ASN A 372 -20.43 14.48 -29.33
C ASN A 372 -19.59 14.77 -28.08
N ARG A 373 -20.06 14.35 -26.90
CA ARG A 373 -19.33 14.49 -25.63
C ARG A 373 -18.08 13.60 -25.58
N LEU A 374 -18.14 12.39 -26.11
CA LEU A 374 -17.00 11.48 -26.20
C LEU A 374 -15.89 12.06 -27.09
N LYS A 375 -16.25 12.70 -28.21
CA LYS A 375 -15.32 13.42 -29.10
C LYS A 375 -14.73 14.68 -28.47
N GLY A 376 -15.46 15.31 -27.54
CA GLY A 376 -15.08 16.56 -26.88
C GLY A 376 -13.83 16.44 -25.98
N TRP A 377 -13.68 17.34 -25.02
CA TRP A 377 -12.56 17.31 -24.07
C TRP A 377 -12.84 16.35 -22.91
N LYS A 378 -11.84 16.08 -22.06
CA LYS A 378 -12.08 15.35 -20.81
C LYS A 378 -12.89 16.25 -19.86
N PRO A 379 -13.72 15.68 -18.96
CA PRO A 379 -14.43 16.49 -17.98
C PRO A 379 -13.46 17.28 -17.09
N LYS A 380 -13.83 18.50 -16.69
CA LYS A 380 -13.05 19.32 -15.73
C LYS A 380 -12.68 18.55 -14.47
N ALA A 381 -13.63 17.74 -13.96
CA ALA A 381 -13.42 16.89 -12.80
C ALA A 381 -12.29 15.86 -12.99
N TRP A 382 -12.04 15.38 -14.21
CA TRP A 382 -10.93 14.46 -14.49
C TRP A 382 -9.59 15.16 -14.30
N TYR A 383 -9.43 16.41 -14.77
CA TYR A 383 -8.19 17.19 -14.57
C TYR A 383 -7.93 17.48 -13.09
N VAL A 384 -8.97 17.80 -12.32
CA VAL A 384 -8.86 17.98 -10.86
C VAL A 384 -8.36 16.69 -10.19
N VAL A 385 -8.92 15.54 -10.56
CA VAL A 385 -8.49 14.23 -10.05
C VAL A 385 -7.05 13.92 -10.48
N ALA A 386 -6.65 14.27 -11.70
CA ALA A 386 -5.29 14.06 -12.20
C ALA A 386 -4.25 14.86 -11.41
N VAL A 387 -4.54 16.13 -11.10
CA VAL A 387 -3.68 16.99 -10.28
C VAL A 387 -3.65 16.51 -8.83
N LEU A 388 -4.81 16.14 -8.26
CA LEU A 388 -4.86 15.61 -6.89
C LEU A 388 -4.04 14.32 -6.76
N SER A 389 -4.16 13.41 -7.72
CA SER A 389 -3.40 12.16 -7.75
C SER A 389 -1.89 12.40 -7.88
N PHE A 390 -1.50 13.40 -8.68
CA PHE A 390 -0.11 13.84 -8.77
C PHE A 390 0.41 14.37 -7.44
N LEU A 391 -0.33 15.26 -6.79
CA LEU A 391 0.05 15.85 -5.50
C LEU A 391 0.15 14.79 -4.41
N LEU A 392 -0.76 13.81 -4.35
CA LEU A 392 -0.69 12.72 -3.37
C LEU A 392 0.62 11.94 -3.48
N VAL A 393 1.03 11.59 -4.70
CA VAL A 393 2.29 10.87 -4.95
C VAL A 393 3.50 11.77 -4.73
N TRP A 394 3.50 13.00 -5.23
CA TRP A 394 4.63 13.91 -5.07
C TRP A 394 4.83 14.36 -3.62
N CYS A 395 3.77 14.52 -2.82
CA CYS A 395 3.91 14.75 -1.38
C CYS A 395 4.65 13.58 -0.72
N ALA A 396 4.28 12.33 -1.03
CA ALA A 396 4.97 11.14 -0.53
C ALA A 396 6.46 11.13 -0.91
N ILE A 397 6.77 11.38 -2.19
CA ILE A 397 8.14 11.45 -2.72
C ILE A 397 8.92 12.59 -2.06
N MET A 398 8.33 13.79 -1.96
CA MET A 398 8.98 14.97 -1.38
C MET A 398 9.20 14.81 0.12
N SER A 399 8.28 14.14 0.85
CA SER A 399 8.50 13.81 2.25
C SER A 399 9.69 12.87 2.43
N ALA A 400 9.80 11.82 1.60
CA ALA A 400 10.95 10.91 1.60
C ALA A 400 12.25 11.62 1.23
N PHE A 401 12.19 12.50 0.23
CA PHE A 401 13.29 13.35 -0.22
C PHE A 401 13.77 14.27 0.91
N VAL A 402 12.88 15.04 1.52
CA VAL A 402 13.23 15.98 2.60
C VAL A 402 13.91 15.25 3.73
N VAL A 403 13.33 14.15 4.22
CA VAL A 403 13.94 13.34 5.30
C VAL A 403 15.35 12.89 4.95
N SER A 404 15.56 12.44 3.70
CA SER A 404 16.87 11.95 3.27
C SER A 404 17.86 13.04 2.87
N PHE A 405 17.37 14.23 2.51
CA PHE A 405 18.19 15.40 2.21
C PHE A 405 18.63 16.12 3.48
N THR A 406 17.78 16.14 4.51
CA THR A 406 18.12 16.71 5.82
C THR A 406 19.00 15.78 6.67
N ALA A 407 19.18 14.52 6.25
CA ALA A 407 20.13 13.62 6.89
C ALA A 407 21.57 14.11 6.64
N PRO A 408 22.42 14.19 7.68
CA PRO A 408 23.75 14.79 7.56
C PRO A 408 24.60 14.08 6.52
N THR A 409 24.75 14.73 5.38
CA THR A 409 25.50 14.26 4.20
C THR A 409 26.13 15.47 3.50
N ILE A 410 27.17 15.23 2.72
CA ILE A 410 27.76 16.28 1.88
C ILE A 410 26.97 16.34 0.57
N GLY A 411 26.23 17.43 0.35
CA GLY A 411 25.47 17.67 -0.89
C GLY A 411 24.21 16.81 -1.08
N LEU A 412 23.84 16.57 -2.34
CA LEU A 412 22.74 15.68 -2.73
C LEU A 412 23.20 14.22 -2.63
N GLY A 413 22.84 13.54 -1.54
CA GLY A 413 23.13 12.12 -1.38
C GLY A 413 22.46 11.24 -2.45
N CYS A 414 23.06 10.09 -2.76
CA CYS A 414 22.53 9.13 -3.73
C CYS A 414 21.06 8.76 -3.46
N ARG A 415 20.65 8.67 -2.19
CA ARG A 415 19.29 8.32 -1.77
C ARG A 415 18.27 9.41 -2.13
N SER A 416 18.55 10.66 -1.80
CA SER A 416 17.65 11.78 -2.09
C SER A 416 17.53 12.03 -3.59
N LEU A 417 18.62 11.88 -4.35
CA LEU A 417 18.59 11.91 -5.81
C LEU A 417 17.72 10.78 -6.39
N THR A 418 17.82 9.55 -5.85
CA THR A 418 17.06 8.40 -6.34
C THR A 418 15.54 8.60 -6.18
N TYR A 419 15.09 9.24 -5.09
CA TYR A 419 13.67 9.59 -4.94
C TYR A 419 13.20 10.63 -5.97
N LEU A 420 14.02 11.64 -6.28
CA LEU A 420 13.71 12.61 -7.32
C LEU A 420 13.67 11.96 -8.71
N LEU A 421 14.59 11.04 -9.01
CA LEU A 421 14.60 10.29 -10.26
C LEU A 421 13.33 9.43 -10.41
N PHE A 422 12.89 8.76 -9.34
CA PHE A 422 11.62 8.05 -9.33
C PHE A 422 10.42 8.98 -9.62
N GLY A 423 10.38 10.16 -8.99
CA GLY A 423 9.36 11.18 -9.25
C GLY A 423 9.38 11.69 -10.70
N ALA A 424 10.56 11.91 -11.26
CA ALA A 424 10.74 12.37 -12.63
C ALA A 424 10.25 11.32 -13.64
N PHE A 425 10.76 10.09 -13.55
CA PHE A 425 10.39 9.01 -14.48
C PHE A 425 8.91 8.63 -14.38
N SER A 426 8.34 8.59 -13.17
CA SER A 426 6.92 8.28 -13.00
C SER A 426 5.99 9.34 -13.59
N SER A 427 6.44 10.60 -13.62
CA SER A 427 5.64 11.74 -14.11
C SER A 427 5.52 11.81 -15.62
N VAL A 428 6.39 11.14 -16.39
CA VAL A 428 6.30 11.08 -17.86
C VAL A 428 4.97 10.48 -18.31
N SER A 429 4.60 9.34 -17.75
CA SER A 429 3.32 8.66 -18.02
C SER A 429 2.13 9.52 -17.61
N TRP A 430 2.25 10.28 -16.52
CA TRP A 430 1.23 11.23 -16.07
C TRP A 430 1.02 12.37 -17.05
N VAL A 431 2.09 12.90 -17.67
CA VAL A 431 1.97 13.93 -18.72
C VAL A 431 1.32 13.34 -19.98
N ILE A 432 1.73 12.14 -20.40
CA ILE A 432 1.19 11.46 -21.58
C ILE A 432 -0.33 11.22 -21.43
N GLN A 433 -0.78 10.93 -20.21
CA GLN A 433 -2.19 10.67 -19.92
C GLN A 433 -3.11 11.88 -20.19
N PHE A 434 -2.61 13.11 -20.37
CA PHE A 434 -3.46 14.24 -20.74
C PHE A 434 -4.09 14.06 -22.13
N SER A 435 -3.43 13.31 -23.00
CA SER A 435 -4.01 12.84 -24.25
C SER A 435 -5.14 11.84 -23.97
N LYS A 436 -6.28 11.95 -24.67
CA LYS A 436 -7.39 10.97 -24.53
C LYS A 436 -6.99 9.57 -24.99
N ARG A 437 -6.30 9.51 -26.14
CA ARG A 437 -5.77 8.31 -26.76
C ARG A 437 -4.35 8.62 -27.25
N PRO A 438 -3.33 8.41 -26.41
CA PRO A 438 -1.96 8.66 -26.82
C PRO A 438 -1.57 7.75 -28.00
N PRO A 439 -0.73 8.24 -28.93
CA PRO A 439 -0.23 7.42 -30.03
C PRO A 439 0.67 6.29 -29.51
N GLN A 440 0.88 5.25 -30.32
CA GLN A 440 1.64 4.06 -29.92
C GLN A 440 3.06 4.39 -29.46
N TRP A 441 3.74 5.34 -30.10
CA TRP A 441 5.09 5.76 -29.68
C TRP A 441 5.08 6.38 -28.26
N ALA A 442 4.04 7.13 -27.89
CA ALA A 442 3.93 7.73 -26.56
C ALA A 442 3.66 6.66 -25.51
N LEU A 443 2.88 5.62 -25.85
CA LEU A 443 2.72 4.45 -24.98
C LEU A 443 4.05 3.72 -24.77
N TRP A 444 4.88 3.57 -25.81
CA TRP A 444 6.22 3.01 -25.67
C TRP A 444 7.13 3.85 -24.76
N VAL A 445 7.14 5.17 -24.93
CA VAL A 445 7.88 6.09 -24.05
C VAL A 445 7.41 5.94 -22.60
N SER A 446 6.09 5.81 -22.37
CA SER A 446 5.53 5.56 -21.06
C SER A 446 6.02 4.24 -20.46
N TYR A 447 6.04 3.13 -21.22
CA TYR A 447 6.53 1.85 -20.73
C TYR A 447 8.02 1.89 -20.38
N ILE A 448 8.84 2.55 -21.18
CA ILE A 448 10.27 2.74 -20.90
C ILE A 448 10.44 3.54 -19.60
N SER A 449 9.74 4.67 -19.47
CA SER A 449 9.83 5.52 -18.28
C SER A 449 9.33 4.82 -17.03
N ASN A 450 8.22 4.07 -17.11
CA ASN A 450 7.70 3.27 -16.02
C ASN A 450 8.70 2.17 -15.61
N THR A 451 9.40 1.57 -16.57
CA THR A 451 10.43 0.56 -16.29
C THR A 451 11.60 1.20 -15.55
N LEU A 452 12.07 2.36 -16.00
CA LEU A 452 13.13 3.12 -15.32
C LEU A 452 12.71 3.53 -13.91
N ALA A 453 11.46 3.95 -13.70
CA ALA A 453 10.93 4.26 -12.38
C ALA A 453 10.96 3.03 -11.45
N ILE A 454 10.52 1.87 -11.91
CA ILE A 454 10.57 0.63 -11.12
C ILE A 454 12.01 0.20 -10.83
N LEU A 455 12.91 0.27 -11.82
CA LEU A 455 14.32 -0.02 -11.60
C LEU A 455 14.91 0.93 -10.55
N THR A 456 14.57 2.21 -10.61
CA THR A 456 14.98 3.21 -9.61
C THR A 456 14.45 2.83 -8.22
N LEU A 457 13.20 2.38 -8.12
CA LEU A 457 12.60 1.92 -6.86
C LEU A 457 13.25 0.62 -6.34
N LEU A 458 13.60 -0.33 -7.21
CA LEU A 458 14.37 -1.52 -6.85
C LEU A 458 15.77 -1.16 -6.37
N VAL A 459 16.42 -0.21 -7.03
CA VAL A 459 17.72 0.34 -6.63
C VAL A 459 17.62 0.96 -5.24
N VAL A 460 16.57 1.73 -4.93
CA VAL A 460 16.30 2.19 -3.57
C VAL A 460 16.25 1.01 -2.61
N ILE A 461 15.41 0.00 -2.87
CA ILE A 461 15.22 -1.16 -1.99
C ILE A 461 16.56 -1.88 -1.73
N VAL A 462 17.34 -2.13 -2.77
CA VAL A 462 18.65 -2.79 -2.65
C VAL A 462 19.62 -1.92 -1.85
N PHE A 463 19.71 -0.62 -2.15
CA PHE A 463 20.55 0.30 -1.37
C PHE A 463 20.13 0.41 0.10
N GLN A 464 18.85 0.15 0.40
CA GLN A 464 18.35 0.12 1.77
C GLN A 464 18.76 -1.16 2.49
N CYS A 465 18.66 -2.33 1.84
CA CYS A 465 19.01 -3.62 2.46
C CYS A 465 20.51 -3.90 2.53
N SER A 466 21.33 -3.27 1.69
CA SER A 466 22.76 -3.58 1.59
C SER A 466 23.66 -2.66 2.40
N PHE A 467 23.24 -1.42 2.71
CA PHE A 467 24.13 -0.42 3.30
C PHE A 467 23.52 0.29 4.51
N PRO A 468 24.11 0.19 5.72
CA PRO A 468 23.75 1.06 6.83
C PRO A 468 23.90 2.52 6.39
N GLY A 469 22.84 3.31 6.56
CA GLY A 469 22.97 4.77 6.42
C GLY A 469 23.98 5.29 7.45
N PRO A 470 24.55 6.49 7.26
CA PRO A 470 25.36 7.11 8.29
C PRO A 470 24.50 7.19 9.56
N ILE A 471 24.85 6.37 10.54
CA ILE A 471 24.20 6.39 11.84
C ILE A 471 24.69 7.68 12.48
N SER A 472 23.93 8.77 12.34
CA SER A 472 24.06 9.86 13.29
C SER A 472 23.51 9.32 14.60
N HIS A 473 24.36 8.68 15.39
CA HIS A 473 24.20 8.72 16.84
C HIS A 473 24.36 10.19 17.24
N SER A 474 23.32 11.00 16.99
CA SER A 474 23.03 12.16 17.83
C SER A 474 22.44 11.63 19.14
N THR A 475 23.17 10.75 19.81
CA THR A 475 23.20 10.80 21.26
C THR A 475 23.75 12.18 21.57
N ARG A 476 22.90 13.04 22.15
CA ARG A 476 23.40 14.13 23.00
C ARG A 476 24.58 13.56 23.79
N PRO A 477 25.71 14.27 23.90
CA PRO A 477 26.76 13.84 24.80
C PRO A 477 26.16 13.87 26.21
N SER A 478 25.72 12.72 26.72
CA SER A 478 25.76 12.50 28.15
C SER A 478 27.23 12.34 28.46
N ILE A 479 27.81 13.42 28.97
CA ILE A 479 28.95 13.33 29.86
C ILE A 479 28.62 12.22 30.84
N HIS A 480 29.25 11.06 30.72
CA HIS A 480 29.63 10.24 31.86
C HIS A 480 30.72 9.25 31.44
N ASP A 481 31.84 9.44 32.14
CA ASP A 481 33.04 8.63 32.21
C ASP A 481 32.81 7.12 32.27
N GLY A 482 33.87 6.38 31.95
CA GLY A 482 34.03 4.95 32.13
C GLY A 482 33.75 4.48 33.57
N THR A 483 32.49 4.31 33.89
CA THR A 483 31.97 3.69 35.10
C THR A 483 30.77 2.81 34.73
N MET A 484 30.52 1.79 35.57
CA MET A 484 29.56 0.69 35.45
C MET A 484 28.23 1.01 34.70
N PRO A 485 27.60 -0.01 34.07
CA PRO A 485 26.31 0.18 33.40
C PRO A 485 25.31 0.89 34.32
N THR A 486 24.66 1.94 33.80
CA THR A 486 23.64 2.70 34.53
C THR A 486 22.55 1.74 35.05
N ALA A 487 22.04 1.96 36.27
CA ALA A 487 21.01 1.10 36.88
C ALA A 487 19.81 0.85 35.96
N GLN A 488 19.47 1.83 35.11
CA GLN A 488 18.44 1.69 34.08
C GLN A 488 18.79 0.67 32.99
N ALA A 489 20.05 0.62 32.53
CA ALA A 489 20.51 -0.35 31.54
C ALA A 489 20.53 -1.78 32.12
N LEU A 490 20.91 -1.92 33.39
CA LEU A 490 20.87 -3.21 34.11
C LEU A 490 19.42 -3.71 34.25
N LEU A 491 18.49 -2.84 34.66
CA LEU A 491 17.06 -3.15 34.72
C LEU A 491 16.50 -3.54 33.35
N GLN A 492 16.90 -2.82 32.29
CA GLN A 492 16.44 -3.08 30.92
C GLN A 492 16.87 -4.46 30.44
N GLN A 493 18.13 -4.82 30.68
CA GLN A 493 18.70 -6.11 30.30
C GLN A 493 18.06 -7.24 31.10
N LYS A 494 18.08 -7.14 32.44
CA LYS A 494 17.65 -8.22 33.34
C LYS A 494 16.15 -8.51 33.27
N LEU A 495 15.32 -7.48 33.08
CA LEU A 495 13.85 -7.64 33.01
C LEU A 495 13.31 -7.65 31.58
N THR A 496 14.19 -7.56 30.56
CA THR A 496 13.82 -7.55 29.13
C THR A 496 12.66 -6.58 28.83
N ILE A 497 12.75 -5.37 29.40
CA ILE A 497 11.72 -4.33 29.30
C ILE A 497 12.13 -3.21 28.35
N THR A 498 11.16 -2.38 27.95
CA THR A 498 11.45 -1.19 27.14
C THR A 498 12.17 -0.10 27.97
N PRO A 499 12.96 0.79 27.36
CA PRO A 499 13.60 1.92 28.04
C PRO A 499 12.61 2.82 28.80
N LYS A 500 11.39 2.94 28.27
CA LYS A 500 10.31 3.73 28.87
C LYS A 500 9.79 3.08 30.15
N THR A 501 9.65 1.75 30.18
CA THR A 501 9.24 1.03 31.38
C THR A 501 10.35 1.07 32.44
N ALA A 502 11.60 0.90 32.05
CA ALA A 502 12.75 0.99 32.96
C ALA A 502 12.85 2.38 33.63
N SER A 503 12.64 3.45 32.86
CA SER A 503 12.62 4.82 33.42
C SER A 503 11.41 5.08 34.34
N LEU A 504 10.25 4.47 34.09
CA LEU A 504 9.10 4.55 35.00
C LEU A 504 9.33 3.82 36.32
N LEU A 505 9.97 2.64 36.28
CA LEU A 505 10.34 1.89 37.49
C LEU A 505 11.37 2.64 38.34
N MET A 506 12.40 3.22 37.68
CA MET A 506 13.37 4.10 38.35
C MET A 506 12.70 5.29 39.03
N ARG A 507 11.76 5.97 38.34
CA ARG A 507 11.02 7.09 38.93
C ARG A 507 10.06 6.66 40.05
N ALA A 508 9.58 5.42 40.02
CA ALA A 508 8.79 4.82 41.08
C ALA A 508 9.65 4.41 42.30
N GLY A 509 10.98 4.45 42.19
CA GLY A 509 11.91 4.16 43.27
C GLY A 509 12.53 2.76 43.21
N TYR A 510 12.29 2.01 42.14
CA TYR A 510 12.90 0.69 41.93
C TYR A 510 14.18 0.85 41.12
N SER A 511 15.31 0.80 41.81
CA SER A 511 16.66 0.93 41.23
C SER A 511 17.32 -0.41 40.94
N ASP A 512 16.89 -1.46 41.65
CA ASP A 512 17.27 -2.85 41.42
C ASP A 512 16.02 -3.70 41.14
N TYR A 513 16.12 -4.65 40.21
CA TYR A 513 15.03 -5.57 39.91
C TYR A 513 14.65 -6.43 41.12
N ARG A 514 15.60 -6.70 42.03
CA ARG A 514 15.33 -7.46 43.27
C ARG A 514 14.36 -6.73 44.21
N GLU A 515 14.23 -5.42 44.13
CA GLU A 515 13.27 -4.66 44.94
C GLU A 515 11.81 -4.97 44.54
N LEU A 516 11.59 -5.45 43.31
CA LEU A 516 10.26 -5.81 42.80
C LEU A 516 9.68 -7.06 43.48
N LYS A 517 10.50 -7.87 44.16
CA LYS A 517 10.02 -9.07 44.87
C LYS A 517 9.07 -8.75 46.02
N TYR A 518 9.19 -7.55 46.58
CA TYR A 518 8.34 -7.04 47.67
C TYR A 518 7.17 -6.19 47.18
N ALA A 519 7.11 -5.90 45.88
CA ALA A 519 6.05 -5.08 45.29
C ALA A 519 4.86 -5.95 44.88
N THR A 520 3.68 -5.32 44.83
CA THR A 520 2.44 -5.94 44.31
C THR A 520 2.11 -5.37 42.93
N PRO A 521 1.52 -6.16 42.02
CA PRO A 521 1.09 -5.66 40.71
C PRO A 521 0.18 -4.43 40.79
N ASN A 522 -0.79 -4.42 41.72
CA ASN A 522 -1.66 -3.26 41.93
C ASN A 522 -0.91 -2.06 42.52
N GLY A 523 0.03 -2.27 43.43
CA GLY A 523 0.83 -1.19 44.03
C GLY A 523 1.67 -0.43 43.00
N ILE A 524 2.33 -1.15 42.07
CA ILE A 524 3.12 -0.53 41.00
C ILE A 524 2.20 0.27 40.04
N VAL A 525 1.06 -0.30 39.67
CA VAL A 525 0.11 0.33 38.76
C VAL A 525 -0.57 1.55 39.38
N GLU A 526 -0.81 1.52 40.68
CA GLU A 526 -1.33 2.67 41.44
C GLU A 526 -0.30 3.80 41.50
N GLN A 527 0.99 3.50 41.72
CA GLN A 527 2.04 4.51 41.64
C GLN A 527 2.15 5.10 40.23
N PHE A 528 2.00 4.28 39.18
CA PHE A 528 2.00 4.73 37.80
C PHE A 528 0.84 5.67 37.46
N THR A 529 -0.33 5.40 38.04
CA THR A 529 -1.54 6.20 37.81
C THR A 529 -1.54 7.49 38.65
N SER A 530 -1.23 7.39 39.94
CA SER A 530 -1.29 8.49 40.91
C SER A 530 -0.13 9.48 40.78
N LYS A 531 1.09 9.00 40.53
CA LYS A 531 2.31 9.82 40.54
C LYS A 531 2.73 10.29 39.13
N PHE A 532 2.36 9.56 38.09
CA PHE A 532 2.77 9.85 36.70
C PHE A 532 1.63 10.12 35.72
N GLY A 533 0.37 10.16 36.19
CA GLY A 533 -0.78 10.63 35.41
C GLY A 533 -1.18 9.73 34.24
N ILE A 534 -0.85 8.44 34.29
CA ILE A 534 -1.18 7.49 33.21
C ILE A 534 -2.71 7.25 33.18
N PRO A 535 -3.38 7.28 32.00
CA PRO A 535 -4.83 7.11 31.91
C PRO A 535 -5.31 5.77 32.47
N LYS A 536 -6.40 5.80 33.25
CA LYS A 536 -7.03 4.59 33.84
C LYS A 536 -7.44 3.54 32.80
N THR A 537 -7.66 3.92 31.55
CA THR A 537 -7.98 3.00 30.44
C THR A 537 -6.81 2.09 30.03
N SER A 538 -5.57 2.45 30.37
CA SER A 538 -4.37 1.65 30.08
C SER A 538 -3.96 0.71 31.24
N VAL A 539 -4.66 0.78 32.38
CA VAL A 539 -4.34 0.07 33.63
C VAL A 539 -4.30 -1.45 33.48
N SER A 540 -5.19 -2.02 32.67
CA SER A 540 -5.25 -3.48 32.44
C SER A 540 -4.01 -4.00 31.70
N ALA A 541 -3.45 -3.22 30.78
CA ALA A 541 -2.23 -3.59 30.05
C ALA A 541 -1.00 -3.57 30.95
N TYR A 542 -0.91 -2.59 31.86
CA TYR A 542 0.17 -2.51 32.83
C TYR A 542 0.09 -3.61 33.90
N ARG A 543 -1.11 -3.97 34.39
CA ARG A 543 -1.26 -5.08 35.37
C ARG A 543 -0.66 -6.38 34.88
N ARG A 544 -0.93 -6.76 33.62
CA ARG A 544 -0.36 -7.97 33.01
C ARG A 544 1.17 -7.93 33.03
N ALA A 545 1.77 -6.80 32.64
CA ALA A 545 3.21 -6.62 32.66
C ALA A 545 3.78 -6.61 34.09
N CYS A 546 3.07 -6.01 35.05
CA CYS A 546 3.53 -5.93 36.44
C CYS A 546 3.53 -7.29 37.14
N ARG A 547 2.58 -8.19 36.87
CA ARG A 547 2.61 -9.59 37.36
C ARG A 547 3.90 -10.31 36.95
N ARG A 548 4.30 -10.14 35.69
CA ARG A 548 5.57 -10.66 35.17
C ARG A 548 6.75 -10.03 35.94
N LEU A 549 6.76 -8.71 36.11
CA LEU A 549 7.89 -8.00 36.73
C LEU A 549 8.12 -8.36 38.20
N VAL A 550 7.07 -8.46 39.01
CA VAL A 550 7.21 -8.81 40.44
C VAL A 550 7.71 -10.25 40.61
N PHE A 551 7.27 -11.17 39.75
CA PHE A 551 7.78 -12.53 39.73
C PHE A 551 9.25 -12.58 39.32
N LEU A 552 9.63 -11.90 38.23
CA LEU A 552 11.03 -11.86 37.78
C LEU A 552 11.98 -11.27 38.85
N GLY A 553 11.48 -10.38 39.72
CA GLY A 553 12.22 -9.87 40.88
C GLY A 553 12.65 -10.94 41.90
N THR A 554 12.02 -12.12 41.91
CA THR A 554 12.35 -13.25 42.79
C THR A 554 13.36 -14.23 42.20
N GLN A 555 13.64 -14.13 40.90
CA GLN A 555 14.45 -15.10 40.18
C GLN A 555 15.92 -14.68 40.15
N ASP A 556 16.83 -15.65 40.27
CA ASP A 556 18.27 -15.38 40.16
C ASP A 556 18.70 -15.10 38.72
N ASP A 557 18.04 -15.75 37.75
CA ASP A 557 18.25 -15.56 36.30
C ASP A 557 16.93 -15.17 35.58
N PRO A 558 16.49 -13.90 35.70
CA PRO A 558 15.18 -13.46 35.19
C PRO A 558 15.03 -13.56 33.66
N GLU A 559 16.13 -13.42 32.92
CA GLU A 559 16.16 -13.50 31.45
C GLU A 559 15.82 -14.91 30.91
N GLU A 560 16.18 -15.95 31.66
CA GLU A 560 15.88 -17.34 31.28
C GLU A 560 14.47 -17.75 31.73
N GLN A 561 14.05 -17.32 32.91
CA GLN A 561 12.73 -17.63 33.48
C GLN A 561 11.57 -17.00 32.70
N GLU A 562 11.81 -15.87 32.02
CA GLU A 562 10.84 -15.29 31.09
C GLU A 562 10.42 -16.28 29.99
N LYS A 563 11.40 -17.01 29.43
CA LYS A 563 11.13 -17.94 28.31
C LYS A 563 10.28 -19.12 28.74
N ILE A 564 10.35 -19.49 30.01
CA ILE A 564 9.63 -20.62 30.61
C ILE A 564 8.20 -20.21 30.98
N CYS A 565 7.98 -18.99 31.47
CA CYS A 565 6.67 -18.51 31.93
C CYS A 565 6.20 -17.28 31.12
N ALA A 566 5.82 -17.47 29.86
CA ALA A 566 5.43 -16.37 28.97
C ALA A 566 3.98 -15.85 29.19
N ASP A 567 3.04 -16.71 29.59
CA ASP A 567 1.62 -16.33 29.71
C ASP A 567 1.22 -15.89 31.13
N TRP A 568 1.02 -14.58 31.30
CA TRP A 568 0.58 -13.92 32.55
C TRP A 568 -0.86 -13.40 32.48
N THR A 569 -1.67 -13.88 31.53
CA THR A 569 -3.09 -13.54 31.44
C THR A 569 -3.90 -14.22 32.55
N ASN A 570 -5.07 -13.69 32.90
CA ASN A 570 -5.97 -14.33 33.88
C ASN A 570 -6.28 -15.78 33.47
N LYS A 571 -6.48 -16.03 32.16
CA LYS A 571 -6.76 -17.36 31.60
C LYS A 571 -5.53 -18.28 31.71
N GLY A 572 -4.33 -17.77 31.43
CA GLY A 572 -3.08 -18.53 31.57
C GLY A 572 -2.76 -18.90 33.02
N LEU A 573 -2.98 -17.97 33.95
CA LEU A 573 -2.84 -18.23 35.39
C LEU A 573 -3.92 -19.18 35.92
N ALA A 574 -5.15 -19.09 35.42
CA ALA A 574 -6.23 -20.01 35.77
C ALA A 574 -5.98 -21.43 35.24
N ALA A 575 -5.41 -21.56 34.04
CA ALA A 575 -5.01 -22.85 33.48
C ALA A 575 -3.90 -23.54 34.30
N ARG A 576 -3.11 -22.77 35.06
CA ARG A 576 -2.11 -23.27 36.02
C ARG A 576 -2.67 -23.51 37.43
N GLY A 577 -3.97 -23.26 37.65
CA GLY A 577 -4.62 -23.47 38.96
C GLY A 577 -4.25 -22.44 40.04
N ILE A 578 -3.52 -21.38 39.68
CA ILE A 578 -2.99 -20.39 40.63
C ILE A 578 -3.76 -19.07 40.66
N TRP A 579 -4.67 -18.85 39.71
CA TRP A 579 -5.44 -17.61 39.65
C TRP A 579 -6.43 -17.47 40.81
N ARG A 580 -6.41 -16.31 41.47
CA ARG A 580 -7.35 -15.90 42.51
C ARG A 580 -7.76 -14.43 42.32
N ALA A 581 -8.85 -14.00 42.94
CA ALA A 581 -9.36 -12.63 42.77
C ALA A 581 -8.43 -11.56 43.37
N ASP A 582 -7.65 -11.94 44.40
CA ASP A 582 -6.66 -11.15 45.12
C ASP A 582 -5.24 -11.32 44.56
N PHE A 583 -5.05 -12.03 43.44
CA PHE A 583 -3.72 -12.34 42.89
C PHE A 583 -2.87 -11.09 42.61
N ASP A 584 -3.51 -10.00 42.19
CA ASP A 584 -2.82 -8.73 41.89
C ASP A 584 -2.39 -7.95 43.13
N ASP A 585 -2.79 -8.40 44.32
CA ASP A 585 -2.41 -7.83 45.62
C ASP A 585 -1.32 -8.68 46.32
N LEU A 586 -0.92 -9.80 45.72
CA LEU A 586 0.17 -10.64 46.22
C LEU A 586 1.54 -10.04 45.87
N THR A 587 2.51 -10.23 46.74
CA THR A 587 3.90 -9.85 46.48
C THR A 587 4.57 -10.84 45.51
N GLY A 588 5.67 -10.43 44.89
CA GLY A 588 6.49 -11.32 44.05
C GLY A 588 6.87 -12.63 44.76
N GLU A 589 7.27 -12.56 46.04
CA GLU A 589 7.63 -13.74 46.85
C GLU A 589 6.43 -14.70 47.05
N GLN A 590 5.24 -14.17 47.36
CA GLN A 590 4.03 -14.98 47.49
C GLN A 590 3.61 -15.63 46.16
N ILE A 591 3.79 -14.92 45.05
CA ILE A 591 3.53 -15.45 43.71
C ILE A 591 4.53 -16.56 43.36
N ALA A 592 5.80 -16.42 43.72
CA ALA A 592 6.83 -17.45 43.51
C ALA A 592 6.56 -18.71 44.35
N GLU A 593 6.08 -18.56 45.59
CA GLU A 593 5.65 -19.69 46.43
C GLU A 593 4.45 -20.44 45.84
N LEU A 594 3.47 -19.72 45.28
CA LEU A 594 2.33 -20.35 44.59
C LEU A 594 2.74 -21.12 43.34
N LEU A 595 3.74 -20.61 42.61
CA LEU A 595 4.28 -21.24 41.41
C LEU A 595 5.18 -22.45 41.71
N THR A 596 5.87 -22.46 42.85
CA THR A 596 6.69 -23.60 43.29
C THR A 596 5.87 -24.67 44.02
N GLY A 597 4.80 -24.29 44.72
CA GLY A 597 3.89 -25.20 45.43
C GLY A 597 2.96 -26.04 44.54
N THR A 598 2.82 -25.69 43.26
CA THR A 598 2.04 -26.46 42.27
C THR A 598 2.84 -27.56 41.56
N GLY A 599 4.11 -27.73 41.93
CA GLY A 599 5.00 -28.81 41.49
C GLY A 599 5.13 -29.98 42.48
N LYS A 600 4.04 -30.36 43.16
CA LYS A 600 3.92 -31.63 43.90
C LYS A 600 2.59 -32.31 43.57
#